data_AF-A0A170TWL9-F1
#
_entry.id   AF-A0A170TWL9-F1
#
_cell.length_a   1.000
_cell.length_b   1.000
_cell.length_c   1.000
_cell.angle_alpha   90.00
_cell.angle_beta   90.00
_cell.angle_gamma   90.00
#
_symmetry.space_group_name_H-M   'P 1'
#
loop_
_entity.id
_entity.type
_entity.pdbx_description
1 polymer ?
#
loop_
_entity_poly.entity_id
_entity_poly.type
_entity_poly.pdbx_seq_one_letter_code
_entity_poly.pdbx_strand_id
1 'polypeptide(L)'
;MPRGHNEYFDRGTQMNINLYDHARGTQTGFVRYDDGYVSTSLSLRSAHLAGQSILSGYSTYYIYVIATAPNMFNVNDVLGIYSPHPYEQEVSALGGIPYSQIYGWYRVNFGVIDERLHRNREYRDRYYRNLNIAPAEDGYRLAGFPPDHQAWREEPWIHHAPQGCGNSSRTITGDTCNEETQNLSTIYLRKYQSKVKRQIFSDYQSEVDIYNRIRNEL
;
A
#
# COMPACT_ATOMS: atom_id res chain seq x y z
N MET A 1 -6.46 3.59 5.12
CA MET A 1 -5.36 3.10 5.98
C MET A 1 -5.50 1.59 6.12
N PRO A 2 -4.41 0.86 6.43
CA PRO A 2 -4.53 -0.53 6.84
C PRO A 2 -5.34 -0.66 8.14
N ARG A 3 -5.88 -1.85 8.40
CA ARG A 3 -6.66 -2.16 9.60
C ARG A 3 -5.82 -1.91 10.85
N GLY A 4 -6.46 -1.37 11.89
CA GLY A 4 -5.80 -1.07 13.16
C GLY A 4 -4.90 0.18 13.14
N HIS A 5 -4.87 0.94 12.03
CA HIS A 5 -4.12 2.19 11.93
C HIS A 5 -5.03 3.38 11.60
N ASN A 6 -4.94 4.43 12.42
CA ASN A 6 -5.88 5.55 12.36
C ASN A 6 -5.32 6.75 11.57
N GLU A 7 -4.01 6.96 11.56
CA GLU A 7 -3.37 8.12 10.93
C GLU A 7 -2.13 7.73 10.14
N TYR A 8 -2.00 8.16 8.89
CA TYR A 8 -0.92 7.73 8.00
C TYR A 8 0.50 8.00 8.52
N PHE A 9 0.69 9.05 9.32
CA PHE A 9 1.99 9.43 9.85
C PHE A 9 2.18 9.07 11.32
N ASP A 10 1.20 8.42 11.94
CA ASP A 10 1.34 7.92 13.30
C ASP A 10 2.43 6.85 13.35
N ARG A 11 3.22 6.93 14.41
CA ARG A 11 4.32 6.01 14.71
C ARG A 11 4.13 5.30 16.06
N GLY A 12 3.13 5.71 16.85
CA GLY A 12 2.82 5.11 18.14
C GLY A 12 2.13 3.75 17.98
N THR A 13 1.36 3.56 16.91
CA THR A 13 0.69 2.30 16.62
C THR A 13 1.55 1.45 15.68
N GLN A 14 2.28 0.48 16.23
CA GLN A 14 3.07 -0.46 15.43
C GLN A 14 2.15 -1.55 14.84
N MET A 15 1.99 -1.56 13.52
CA MET A 15 1.23 -2.57 12.78
C MET A 15 2.16 -3.67 12.25
N ASN A 16 1.64 -4.90 12.12
CA ASN A 16 2.29 -5.93 11.32
C ASN A 16 2.34 -5.48 9.85
N ILE A 17 3.45 -5.70 9.15
CA ILE A 17 3.62 -5.38 7.73
C ILE A 17 4.19 -6.60 7.01
N ASN A 18 3.29 -7.40 6.42
CA ASN A 18 3.63 -8.63 5.72
C ASN A 18 2.76 -8.78 4.46
N LEU A 19 3.39 -8.79 3.28
CA LEU A 19 2.67 -8.86 2.00
C LEU A 19 2.01 -10.22 1.78
N TYR A 20 2.69 -11.32 2.13
CA TYR A 20 2.16 -12.68 1.99
C TYR A 20 0.96 -12.92 2.90
N ASP A 21 0.99 -12.43 4.14
CA ASP A 21 -0.15 -12.52 5.06
C ASP A 21 -1.32 -11.66 4.56
N HIS A 22 -1.04 -10.40 4.19
CA HIS A 22 -2.03 -9.50 3.58
C HIS A 22 -2.74 -10.14 2.38
N ALA A 23 -1.97 -10.69 1.43
CA ALA A 23 -2.48 -11.28 0.21
C ALA A 23 -3.33 -12.54 0.48
N ARG A 24 -3.16 -13.22 1.62
CA ARG A 24 -3.98 -14.36 2.03
C ARG A 24 -5.19 -13.98 2.87
N GLY A 25 -5.25 -12.75 3.39
CA GLY A 25 -6.31 -12.27 4.28
C GLY A 25 -7.71 -12.31 3.66
N THR A 26 -8.70 -12.86 4.37
CA THR A 26 -10.07 -12.99 3.84
C THR A 26 -10.78 -11.64 3.67
N GLN A 27 -11.52 -11.49 2.57
CA GLN A 27 -12.28 -10.28 2.25
C GLN A 27 -13.70 -10.32 2.85
N THR A 28 -13.82 -10.19 4.18
CA THR A 28 -15.13 -10.14 4.85
C THR A 28 -15.54 -8.71 5.16
N GLY A 29 -16.46 -8.15 4.37
CA GLY A 29 -17.01 -6.80 4.56
C GLY A 29 -16.07 -5.64 4.18
N PHE A 30 -14.84 -5.94 3.77
CA PHE A 30 -13.85 -4.99 3.27
C PHE A 30 -12.95 -5.66 2.22
N VAL A 31 -12.50 -4.88 1.23
CA VAL A 31 -11.37 -5.27 0.36
C VAL A 31 -10.11 -5.41 1.22
N ARG A 32 -9.15 -6.28 0.83
CA ARG A 32 -7.95 -6.59 1.64
C ARG A 32 -7.25 -5.31 2.09
N TYR A 33 -7.13 -5.15 3.40
CA TYR A 33 -6.52 -3.97 4.03
C TYR A 33 -5.82 -4.29 5.35
N ASP A 34 -5.56 -5.57 5.64
CA ASP A 34 -4.88 -6.01 6.87
C ASP A 34 -3.35 -6.10 6.68
N ASP A 35 -2.62 -6.44 7.73
CA ASP A 35 -1.16 -6.71 7.70
C ASP A 35 -0.33 -5.60 7.03
N GLY A 36 -0.77 -4.36 7.26
CA GLY A 36 -0.01 -3.17 6.91
C GLY A 36 -0.05 -2.77 5.45
N TYR A 37 -0.86 -3.43 4.63
CA TYR A 37 -1.09 -3.07 3.24
C TYR A 37 -2.56 -2.72 2.97
N VAL A 38 -2.81 -1.97 1.90
CA VAL A 38 -4.17 -1.75 1.36
C VAL A 38 -4.18 -2.13 -0.11
N SER A 39 -5.03 -3.07 -0.48
CA SER A 39 -5.12 -3.59 -1.84
C SER A 39 -5.92 -2.67 -2.76
N THR A 40 -5.53 -2.65 -4.04
CA THR A 40 -6.16 -1.88 -5.12
C THR A 40 -6.26 -2.76 -6.37
N SER A 41 -7.12 -2.37 -7.30
CA SER A 41 -7.27 -3.04 -8.60
C SER A 41 -6.75 -2.18 -9.74
N LEU A 42 -6.23 -2.81 -10.79
CA LEU A 42 -5.68 -2.12 -11.97
C LEU A 42 -6.71 -1.37 -12.82
N SER A 43 -8.01 -1.63 -12.64
CA SER A 43 -9.07 -0.99 -13.43
C SER A 43 -10.30 -0.66 -12.58
N LEU A 44 -11.03 0.39 -13.00
CA LEU A 44 -12.33 0.75 -12.41
C LEU A 44 -13.31 -0.42 -12.46
N ARG A 45 -13.33 -1.18 -13.56
CA ARG A 45 -14.20 -2.35 -13.72
C ARG A 45 -13.87 -3.43 -12.71
N SER A 46 -12.60 -3.78 -12.54
CA SER A 46 -12.17 -4.79 -11.56
C SER A 46 -12.51 -4.35 -10.14
N ALA A 47 -12.25 -3.08 -9.81
CA ALA A 47 -12.59 -2.50 -8.50
C ALA A 47 -14.09 -2.52 -8.24
N HIS A 48 -14.92 -2.23 -9.26
CA HIS A 48 -16.37 -2.29 -9.15
C HIS A 48 -16.89 -3.71 -8.94
N LEU A 49 -16.36 -4.69 -9.68
CA LEU A 49 -16.70 -6.10 -9.49
C LEU A 49 -16.34 -6.60 -8.08
N ALA A 50 -15.16 -6.23 -7.58
CA ALA A 50 -14.76 -6.53 -6.20
C ALA A 50 -15.72 -5.85 -5.19
N GLY A 51 -16.05 -4.58 -5.40
CA GLY A 51 -17.02 -3.84 -4.60
C GLY A 51 -18.39 -4.51 -4.57
N GLN A 52 -18.90 -4.97 -5.72
CA GLN A 52 -20.16 -5.72 -5.78
C GLN A 52 -20.10 -7.06 -5.05
N SER A 53 -18.96 -7.76 -5.09
CA SER A 53 -18.80 -9.05 -4.40
C SER A 53 -18.69 -8.89 -2.88
N ILE A 54 -17.98 -7.86 -2.41
CA ILE A 54 -17.55 -7.73 -1.01
C ILE A 54 -18.45 -6.75 -0.22
N LEU A 55 -18.97 -5.72 -0.90
CA LEU A 55 -19.68 -4.59 -0.29
C LEU A 55 -21.15 -4.52 -0.71
N SER A 56 -21.73 -5.60 -1.26
CA SER A 56 -23.15 -5.64 -1.71
C SER A 56 -24.17 -5.28 -0.63
N GLY A 57 -23.85 -5.48 0.65
CA GLY A 57 -24.69 -5.09 1.77
C GLY A 57 -24.75 -3.59 2.05
N TYR A 58 -23.86 -2.79 1.44
CA TYR A 58 -23.82 -1.34 1.61
C TYR A 58 -24.66 -0.65 0.54
N SER A 59 -25.62 0.19 0.97
CA SER A 59 -26.41 1.03 0.06
C SER A 59 -25.55 2.06 -0.67
N THR A 60 -24.43 2.48 -0.07
CA THR A 60 -23.47 3.41 -0.66
C THR A 60 -22.05 3.03 -0.30
N TYR A 61 -21.17 2.96 -1.29
CA TYR A 61 -19.73 2.83 -1.11
C TYR A 61 -18.99 3.72 -2.12
N TYR A 62 -17.66 3.73 -2.06
CA TYR A 62 -16.82 4.57 -2.92
C TYR A 62 -15.78 3.73 -3.64
N ILE A 63 -15.48 4.09 -4.88
CA ILE A 63 -14.31 3.61 -5.60
C ILE A 63 -13.33 4.76 -5.69
N TYR A 64 -12.23 4.66 -4.96
CA TYR A 64 -11.16 5.65 -5.01
C TYR A 64 -10.29 5.45 -6.24
N VAL A 65 -9.97 6.54 -6.93
CA VAL A 65 -8.99 6.58 -8.01
C VAL A 65 -7.66 6.99 -7.40
N ILE A 66 -6.65 6.14 -7.50
CA ILE A 66 -5.39 6.28 -6.79
C ILE A 66 -4.26 6.34 -7.80
N ALA A 67 -3.33 7.27 -7.64
CA ALA A 67 -2.15 7.37 -8.50
C ALA A 67 -1.09 6.32 -8.14
N THR A 68 -0.31 5.90 -9.13
CA THR A 68 0.85 5.02 -8.93
C THR A 68 1.95 5.74 -8.14
N ALA A 69 2.60 5.02 -7.22
CA ALA A 69 3.81 5.48 -6.55
C ALA A 69 4.60 4.31 -5.95
N PRO A 70 5.88 4.49 -5.58
CA PRO A 70 6.73 3.40 -5.11
C PRO A 70 6.35 2.80 -3.74
N ASN A 71 5.24 3.15 -3.12
CA ASN A 71 4.66 2.37 -2.01
C ASN A 71 3.79 1.20 -2.48
N MET A 72 3.48 1.14 -3.78
CA MET A 72 2.63 0.13 -4.37
C MET A 72 3.45 -1.01 -4.96
N PHE A 73 3.03 -2.24 -4.68
CA PHE A 73 3.66 -3.46 -5.17
C PHE A 73 2.63 -4.30 -5.94
N ASN A 74 2.98 -4.77 -7.13
CA ASN A 74 2.19 -5.77 -7.82
C ASN A 74 2.34 -7.11 -7.07
N VAL A 75 1.24 -7.60 -6.50
CA VAL A 75 1.23 -8.80 -5.65
C VAL A 75 1.70 -10.03 -6.43
N ASN A 76 1.28 -10.14 -7.70
CA ASN A 76 1.66 -11.26 -8.55
C ASN A 76 3.13 -11.25 -8.92
N ASP A 77 3.71 -10.07 -9.17
CA ASP A 77 5.12 -9.99 -9.55
C ASP A 77 6.01 -10.28 -8.33
N VAL A 78 5.62 -9.82 -7.14
CA VAL A 78 6.41 -10.00 -5.91
C VAL A 78 6.26 -11.41 -5.33
N LEU A 79 5.06 -11.99 -5.32
CA LEU A 79 4.81 -13.33 -4.76
C LEU A 79 4.91 -14.45 -5.81
N GLY A 80 4.98 -14.12 -7.10
CA GLY A 80 5.16 -15.07 -8.19
C GLY A 80 4.08 -16.16 -8.17
N ILE A 81 4.52 -17.41 -8.31
CA ILE A 81 3.65 -18.59 -8.26
C ILE A 81 2.94 -18.79 -6.91
N TYR A 82 3.39 -18.09 -5.87
CA TYR A 82 2.81 -18.13 -4.52
C TYR A 82 1.79 -17.02 -4.27
N SER A 83 1.47 -16.20 -5.28
CA SER A 83 0.34 -15.28 -5.20
C SER A 83 -0.95 -16.09 -5.00
N PRO A 84 -1.70 -15.89 -3.90
CA PRO A 84 -2.86 -16.71 -3.58
C PRO A 84 -4.07 -16.46 -4.50
N HIS A 85 -4.16 -15.26 -5.09
CA HIS A 85 -5.28 -14.83 -5.93
C HIS A 85 -4.81 -14.13 -7.20
N PRO A 86 -4.07 -14.82 -8.08
CA PRO A 86 -3.39 -14.18 -9.19
C PRO A 86 -4.34 -13.55 -10.22
N TYR A 87 -5.56 -14.07 -10.32
CA TYR A 87 -6.61 -13.55 -11.18
C TYR A 87 -7.19 -12.20 -10.72
N GLU A 88 -7.00 -11.81 -9.46
CA GLU A 88 -7.45 -10.51 -8.94
C GLU A 88 -6.53 -9.36 -9.41
N GLN A 89 -5.30 -9.68 -9.82
CA GLN A 89 -4.30 -8.71 -10.30
C GLN A 89 -4.13 -7.53 -9.32
N GLU A 90 -4.01 -7.86 -8.03
CA GLU A 90 -3.93 -6.90 -6.95
C GLU A 90 -2.63 -6.08 -7.00
N VAL A 91 -2.74 -4.78 -6.71
CA VAL A 91 -1.61 -3.90 -6.41
C VAL A 91 -1.81 -3.36 -4.99
N SER A 92 -0.89 -3.67 -4.09
CA SER A 92 -1.03 -3.35 -2.67
C SER A 92 -0.09 -2.24 -2.23
N ALA A 93 -0.63 -1.26 -1.51
CA ALA A 93 0.11 -0.12 -0.98
C ALA A 93 0.61 -0.39 0.45
N LEU A 94 1.93 -0.49 0.63
CA LEU A 94 2.59 -0.63 1.93
C LEU A 94 2.36 0.61 2.80
N GLY A 95 1.85 0.42 4.01
CA GLY A 95 1.41 1.46 4.95
C GLY A 95 0.10 2.15 4.54
N GLY A 96 -0.57 1.65 3.50
CA GLY A 96 -1.76 2.25 2.92
C GLY A 96 -1.46 3.42 1.99
N ILE A 97 -2.52 4.17 1.70
CA ILE A 97 -2.52 5.20 0.65
C ILE A 97 -2.64 6.58 1.32
N PRO A 98 -1.60 7.44 1.23
CA PRO A 98 -1.70 8.82 1.71
C PRO A 98 -2.75 9.58 0.92
N TYR A 99 -3.45 10.51 1.59
CA TYR A 99 -4.55 11.26 0.97
C TYR A 99 -4.11 12.05 -0.27
N SER A 100 -2.88 12.56 -0.30
CA SER A 100 -2.34 13.28 -1.47
C SER A 100 -2.16 12.40 -2.72
N GLN A 101 -2.13 11.07 -2.59
CA GLN A 101 -2.03 10.10 -3.69
C GLN A 101 -3.40 9.75 -4.29
N ILE A 102 -4.49 10.08 -3.59
CA ILE A 102 -5.86 9.85 -4.06
C ILE A 102 -6.22 10.95 -5.05
N TYR A 103 -6.42 10.60 -6.32
CA TYR A 103 -6.82 11.51 -7.39
C TYR A 103 -8.26 12.02 -7.21
N GLY A 104 -9.13 11.14 -6.72
CA GLY A 104 -10.55 11.41 -6.53
C GLY A 104 -11.31 10.13 -6.23
N TRP A 105 -12.63 10.19 -6.32
CA TRP A 105 -13.51 9.04 -6.07
C TRP A 105 -14.79 9.10 -6.88
N TYR A 106 -15.30 7.91 -7.20
CA TYR A 106 -16.66 7.69 -7.65
C TYR A 106 -17.51 7.24 -6.46
N ARG A 107 -18.76 7.67 -6.43
CA ARG A 107 -19.74 7.13 -5.50
C ARG A 107 -20.46 5.98 -6.18
N VAL A 108 -20.75 4.92 -5.44
CA VAL A 108 -21.57 3.80 -5.91
C VAL A 108 -22.79 3.70 -5.03
N ASN A 109 -23.98 3.83 -5.61
CA ASN A 109 -25.25 3.76 -4.89
C ASN A 109 -26.02 2.53 -5.36
N PHE A 110 -26.37 1.64 -4.43
CA PHE A 110 -27.09 0.39 -4.72
C PHE A 110 -26.42 -0.41 -5.87
N GLY A 111 -25.09 -0.40 -5.88
CA GLY A 111 -24.26 -1.06 -6.88
C GLY A 111 -24.10 -0.33 -8.23
N VAL A 112 -24.72 0.83 -8.42
CA VAL A 112 -24.60 1.65 -9.63
C VAL A 112 -23.56 2.75 -9.43
N ILE A 113 -22.55 2.82 -10.31
CA ILE A 113 -21.53 3.87 -10.29
C ILE A 113 -22.16 5.19 -10.72
N ASP A 114 -22.01 6.22 -9.89
CA ASP A 114 -22.18 7.62 -10.28
C ASP A 114 -20.94 8.02 -11.08
N GLU A 115 -21.07 8.15 -12.40
CA GLU A 115 -19.95 8.44 -13.32
C GLU A 115 -19.31 9.81 -13.10
N ARG A 116 -19.91 10.66 -12.24
CA ARG A 116 -19.29 11.91 -11.83
C ARG A 116 -18.11 11.65 -10.90
N LEU A 117 -16.90 11.81 -11.44
CA LEU A 117 -15.69 11.80 -10.64
C LEU A 117 -15.62 13.03 -9.72
N HIS A 118 -15.46 12.79 -8.42
CA HIS A 118 -15.19 13.83 -7.43
C HIS A 118 -13.68 13.97 -7.27
N ARG A 119 -13.12 15.10 -7.72
CA ARG A 119 -11.66 15.35 -7.65
C ARG A 119 -11.22 15.70 -6.23
N ASN A 120 -10.14 15.08 -5.79
CA ASN A 120 -9.49 15.44 -4.54
C ASN A 120 -8.67 16.74 -4.72
N ARG A 121 -8.93 17.74 -3.89
CA ARG A 121 -8.22 19.03 -3.92
C ARG A 121 -6.78 18.92 -3.46
N GLU A 122 -6.47 17.93 -2.64
CA GLU A 122 -5.13 17.73 -2.07
C GLU A 122 -4.25 16.78 -2.91
N TYR A 123 -4.78 16.30 -4.03
CA TYR A 123 -4.02 15.48 -4.97
C TYR A 123 -2.87 16.27 -5.59
N ARG A 124 -1.65 15.73 -5.52
CA ARG A 124 -0.44 16.38 -6.07
C ARG A 124 -0.08 15.83 -7.45
N ASP A 125 -0.82 16.26 -8.46
CA ASP A 125 -0.70 15.77 -9.84
C ASP A 125 0.74 15.78 -10.39
N ARG A 126 1.43 16.93 -10.33
CA ARG A 126 2.81 17.04 -10.84
C ARG A 126 3.79 16.09 -10.16
N TYR A 127 3.56 15.78 -8.88
CA TYR A 127 4.40 14.87 -8.12
C TYR A 127 4.14 13.42 -8.51
N TYR A 128 2.89 12.98 -8.52
CA TYR A 128 2.55 11.57 -8.77
C TYR A 128 2.57 11.18 -10.25
N ARG A 129 2.38 12.11 -11.19
CA ARG A 129 2.34 11.84 -12.64
C ARG A 129 3.60 11.13 -13.16
N ASN A 130 4.75 11.38 -12.54
CA ASN A 130 6.04 10.81 -12.96
C ASN A 130 6.49 9.64 -12.06
N LEU A 131 5.62 9.17 -11.16
CA LEU A 131 5.92 8.05 -10.28
C LEU A 131 5.22 6.79 -10.79
N ASN A 132 5.93 5.67 -10.69
CA ASN A 132 5.41 4.34 -10.97
C ASN A 132 5.33 3.52 -9.68
N ILE A 133 4.67 2.37 -9.75
CA ILE A 133 4.73 1.36 -8.69
C ILE A 133 6.19 0.92 -8.46
N ALA A 134 6.48 0.35 -7.30
CA ALA A 134 7.81 -0.20 -7.03
C ALA A 134 8.10 -1.38 -7.99
N PRO A 135 9.34 -1.50 -8.52
CA PRO A 135 9.73 -2.69 -9.25
C PRO A 135 9.66 -3.92 -8.33
N ALA A 136 9.39 -5.10 -8.88
CA ALA A 136 9.25 -6.33 -8.10
C ALA A 136 10.50 -6.66 -7.25
N GLU A 137 11.69 -6.31 -7.76
CA GLU A 137 12.97 -6.43 -7.06
C GLU A 137 12.97 -5.75 -5.68
N ASP A 138 12.36 -4.56 -5.57
CA ASP A 138 12.22 -3.86 -4.29
C ASP A 138 11.31 -4.61 -3.30
N GLY A 139 10.40 -5.43 -3.82
CA GLY A 139 9.41 -6.19 -3.06
C GLY A 139 9.84 -7.59 -2.65
N TYR A 140 10.79 -8.24 -3.34
CA TYR A 140 11.16 -9.64 -3.03
C TYR A 140 11.61 -9.85 -1.58
N ARG A 141 12.42 -8.93 -1.06
CA ARG A 141 12.85 -8.93 0.35
C ARG A 141 11.73 -8.58 1.36
N LEU A 142 10.60 -8.09 0.87
CA LEU A 142 9.41 -7.71 1.64
C LEU A 142 8.24 -8.69 1.42
N ALA A 143 8.46 -9.77 0.66
CA ALA A 143 7.42 -10.73 0.31
C ALA A 143 6.74 -11.32 1.56
N GLY A 144 7.50 -11.55 2.64
CA GLY A 144 6.96 -11.97 3.93
C GLY A 144 6.55 -13.43 4.02
N PHE A 145 7.11 -14.29 3.16
CA PHE A 145 6.92 -15.73 3.31
C PHE A 145 7.45 -16.23 4.67
N PRO A 146 6.81 -17.26 5.27
CA PRO A 146 7.33 -17.90 6.47
C PRO A 146 8.80 -18.37 6.30
N PRO A 147 9.59 -18.43 7.38
CA PRO A 147 11.03 -18.74 7.31
C PRO A 147 11.35 -20.05 6.58
N ASP A 148 10.50 -21.06 6.75
CA ASP A 148 10.66 -22.39 6.15
C ASP A 148 10.03 -22.53 4.75
N HIS A 149 9.35 -21.49 4.26
CA HIS A 149 8.70 -21.49 2.95
C HIS A 149 9.71 -21.69 1.82
N GLN A 150 9.35 -22.48 0.82
CA GLN A 150 10.26 -22.89 -0.26
C GLN A 150 10.68 -21.75 -1.19
N ALA A 151 9.86 -20.70 -1.31
CA ALA A 151 10.19 -19.50 -2.07
C ALA A 151 11.58 -18.93 -1.70
N TRP A 152 11.96 -18.91 -0.41
CA TRP A 152 13.27 -18.41 0.02
C TRP A 152 14.47 -19.23 -0.48
N ARG A 153 14.23 -20.39 -1.09
CA ARG A 153 15.24 -21.26 -1.72
C ARG A 153 15.13 -21.29 -3.25
N GLU A 154 14.25 -20.47 -3.81
CA GLU A 154 13.97 -20.39 -5.25
C GLU A 154 14.28 -18.99 -5.77
N GLU A 155 14.60 -18.88 -7.06
CA GLU A 155 14.67 -17.58 -7.70
C GLU A 155 13.27 -16.95 -7.82
N PRO A 156 13.13 -15.62 -7.66
CA PRO A 156 14.20 -14.65 -7.38
C PRO A 156 14.48 -14.42 -5.88
N TRP A 157 13.67 -14.97 -4.99
CA TRP A 157 13.68 -14.61 -3.57
C TRP A 157 14.93 -15.08 -2.81
N ILE A 158 15.60 -16.14 -3.26
CA ILE A 158 16.86 -16.62 -2.67
C ILE A 158 17.93 -15.52 -2.58
N HIS A 159 17.96 -14.59 -3.54
CA HIS A 159 18.91 -13.47 -3.56
C HIS A 159 18.49 -12.28 -2.69
N HIS A 160 17.29 -12.33 -2.12
CA HIS A 160 16.65 -11.22 -1.41
C HIS A 160 16.15 -11.64 -0.02
N ALA A 161 16.43 -12.87 0.41
CA ALA A 161 15.96 -13.43 1.65
C ALA A 161 16.46 -12.60 2.86
N PRO A 162 15.56 -12.12 3.72
CA PRO A 162 15.96 -11.51 4.99
C PRO A 162 16.74 -12.50 5.86
N GLN A 163 17.52 -11.97 6.81
CA GLN A 163 18.31 -12.81 7.70
C GLN A 163 17.40 -13.78 8.47
N GLY A 164 17.77 -15.07 8.47
CA GLY A 164 17.00 -16.13 9.11
C GLY A 164 15.96 -16.79 8.20
N CYS A 165 15.67 -16.24 7.01
CA CYS A 165 14.74 -16.84 6.06
C CYS A 165 15.43 -17.88 5.16
N GLY A 166 14.72 -18.96 4.80
CA GLY A 166 15.21 -20.04 3.95
C GLY A 166 15.85 -21.22 4.69
N ASN A 167 16.11 -21.08 5.99
CA ASN A 167 16.66 -22.14 6.85
C ASN A 167 15.57 -23.06 7.40
N SER A 168 15.85 -24.37 7.46
CA SER A 168 14.93 -25.40 7.96
C SER A 168 14.96 -25.61 9.48
N SER A 169 15.87 -24.95 10.21
CA SER A 169 16.01 -25.12 11.66
C SER A 169 15.07 -24.19 12.44
N ARG A 170 13.83 -24.67 12.64
CA ARG A 170 12.67 -23.95 13.19
C ARG A 170 12.82 -23.37 14.61
N THR A 171 13.83 -23.74 15.39
CA THR A 171 13.78 -23.50 16.85
C THR A 171 14.41 -22.21 17.36
N ILE A 172 15.23 -21.50 16.56
CA ILE A 172 15.88 -20.24 16.97
C ILE A 172 15.74 -19.14 15.88
N THR A 173 15.50 -19.51 14.63
CA THR A 173 15.57 -18.57 13.47
C THR A 173 14.20 -18.09 12.96
N GLY A 174 13.10 -18.67 13.44
CA GLY A 174 11.75 -18.33 13.00
C GLY A 174 11.35 -16.90 13.36
N ASP A 175 11.66 -16.47 14.58
CA ASP A 175 11.41 -15.09 15.03
C ASP A 175 12.31 -14.10 14.26
N THR A 176 13.58 -14.45 14.00
CA THR A 176 14.52 -13.58 13.28
C THR A 176 14.03 -13.23 11.87
N CYS A 177 13.56 -14.20 11.08
CA CYS A 177 13.08 -13.94 9.71
C CYS A 177 11.88 -12.97 9.70
N ASN A 178 10.92 -13.18 10.59
CA ASN A 178 9.72 -12.35 10.69
C ASN A 178 10.06 -10.94 11.22
N GLU A 179 10.91 -10.85 12.25
CA GLU A 179 11.39 -9.58 12.81
C GLU A 179 12.17 -8.76 11.78
N GLU A 180 13.07 -9.40 11.03
CA GLU A 180 13.85 -8.73 9.99
C GLU A 180 12.97 -8.27 8.83
N THR A 181 12.01 -9.09 8.40
CA THR A 181 11.01 -8.69 7.39
C THR A 181 10.22 -7.46 7.88
N GLN A 182 9.71 -7.50 9.11
CA GLN A 182 8.98 -6.38 9.72
C GLN A 182 9.84 -5.11 9.78
N ASN A 183 11.10 -5.24 10.17
CA ASN A 183 12.04 -4.12 10.25
C ASN A 183 12.31 -3.51 8.88
N LEU A 184 12.62 -4.34 7.87
CA LEU A 184 12.84 -3.91 6.48
C LEU A 184 11.61 -3.19 5.91
N SER A 185 10.41 -3.75 6.10
CA SER A 185 9.13 -3.15 5.71
C SER A 185 8.92 -1.80 6.39
N THR A 186 9.20 -1.71 7.70
CA THR A 186 9.09 -0.48 8.48
C THR A 186 10.06 0.60 7.99
N ILE A 187 11.31 0.23 7.67
CA ILE A 187 12.31 1.15 7.12
C ILE A 187 11.85 1.65 5.75
N TYR A 188 11.33 0.76 4.90
CA TYR A 188 10.80 1.14 3.59
C TYR A 188 9.66 2.16 3.72
N LEU A 189 8.68 1.87 4.59
CA LEU A 189 7.55 2.76 4.86
C LEU A 189 8.02 4.12 5.35
N ARG A 190 8.95 4.17 6.31
CA ARG A 190 9.47 5.43 6.88
C ARG A 190 10.18 6.28 5.82
N LYS A 191 10.94 5.64 4.92
CA LYS A 191 11.58 6.33 3.78
C LYS A 191 10.53 6.92 2.85
N TYR A 192 9.50 6.15 2.50
CA TYR A 192 8.41 6.64 1.64
C TYR A 192 7.61 7.77 2.29
N GLN A 193 7.18 7.60 3.55
CA GLN A 193 6.49 8.65 4.32
C GLN A 193 7.31 9.94 4.39
N SER A 194 8.63 9.86 4.57
CA SER A 194 9.50 11.05 4.59
C SER A 194 9.47 11.81 3.26
N LYS A 195 9.44 11.10 2.13
CA LYS A 195 9.28 11.72 0.79
C LYS A 195 7.92 12.41 0.64
N VAL A 196 6.85 11.73 1.06
CA VAL A 196 5.48 12.29 1.04
C VAL A 196 5.39 13.53 1.94
N LYS A 197 5.91 13.48 3.17
CA LYS A 197 5.96 14.63 4.08
C LYS A 197 6.68 15.81 3.44
N ARG A 198 7.86 15.57 2.86
CA ARG A 198 8.64 16.63 2.19
C ARG A 198 7.83 17.29 1.08
N GLN A 199 7.17 16.50 0.24
CA GLN A 199 6.37 17.04 -0.86
C GLN A 199 5.16 17.84 -0.36
N ILE A 200 4.44 17.35 0.65
CA ILE A 200 3.24 18.02 1.15
C ILE A 200 3.62 19.31 1.91
N PHE A 201 4.59 19.23 2.83
CA PHE A 201 4.88 20.33 3.75
C PHE A 201 5.83 21.41 3.19
N SER A 202 6.67 21.09 2.20
CA SER A 202 7.49 22.12 1.52
C SER A 202 6.60 23.16 0.84
N ASP A 203 5.47 22.73 0.25
CA ASP A 203 4.53 23.64 -0.40
C ASP A 203 3.82 24.53 0.63
N TYR A 204 3.40 23.97 1.78
CA TYR A 204 2.77 24.76 2.86
C TYR A 204 3.69 25.84 3.42
N GLN A 205 4.98 25.56 3.59
CA GLN A 205 5.94 26.57 4.07
C GLN A 205 6.14 27.68 3.03
N SER A 206 6.13 27.36 1.73
CA SER A 206 6.25 28.37 0.68
C SER A 206 5.10 29.39 0.66
N GLU A 207 3.86 28.96 0.97
CA GLU A 207 2.71 29.86 1.05
C GLU A 207 2.79 30.79 2.28
N VAL A 208 3.28 30.28 3.42
CA VAL A 208 3.47 31.08 4.64
C VAL A 208 4.55 32.15 4.44
N ASP A 209 5.65 31.82 3.77
CA ASP A 209 6.72 32.78 3.48
C ASP A 209 6.26 33.88 2.53
N ILE A 210 5.46 33.55 1.51
CA ILE A 210 4.87 34.54 0.59
C ILE A 210 3.88 35.44 1.34
N TYR A 211 2.99 34.88 2.16
CA TYR A 211 2.02 35.64 2.94
C TYR A 211 2.70 36.61 3.91
N ASN A 212 3.73 36.15 4.64
CA ASN A 212 4.49 36.98 5.56
C ASN A 212 5.27 38.08 4.84
N ARG A 213 5.80 37.81 3.65
CA ARG A 213 6.49 38.82 2.83
C ARG A 213 5.53 39.92 2.35
N ILE A 214 4.36 39.55 1.82
CA ILE A 214 3.33 40.51 1.38
C ILE A 214 2.83 41.36 2.57
N ARG A 215 2.66 40.74 3.74
CA ARG A 215 2.22 41.45 4.95
C ARG A 215 3.26 42.43 5.48
N ASN A 216 4.55 42.18 5.29
CA ASN A 216 5.62 43.07 5.71
C ASN A 216 5.93 44.18 4.68
N GLU A 217 5.39 44.07 3.47
CA GLU A 217 5.51 45.06 2.39
C GLU A 217 4.27 46.01 2.30
N LEU A 218 3.28 45.82 3.17
CA LEU A 218 2.08 46.67 3.35
C LEU A 218 2.12 47.41 4.70
#